data_AF-A0A8D0CIN6-F1
#
_entry.id   AF-A0A8D0CIN6-F1
#
_cell.length_a   1.000
_cell.length_b   1.000
_cell.length_c   1.000
_cell.angle_alpha   90.00
_cell.angle_beta   90.00
_cell.angle_gamma   90.00
#
_symmetry.space_group_name_H-M   'P 1'
#
loop_
_entity.id
_entity.type
_entity.pdbx_description
1 polymer ?
#
loop_
_entity_poly.entity_id
_entity_poly.type
_entity_poly.pdbx_seq_one_letter_code
_entity_poly.pdbx_strand_id
1 'polypeptide(L)'
;MATVDVEDESILASIFKDSFPDNWRENPDFAAYLSELSSYGVEKLNREPERLAEERAQILQQTRELAFSNYKTFIRTAECTEEIYRDFGRVESCVSRLLDKLPGFGERCRGFIKEAEEIAVSRRMNSLTLNRHTEILEVLEIPQLMDTCVRNGYYEEALELAAYVKRLEKKHSSLPVIQGIVHEVRQSAQLMLNQLLQQLRSNAQLPVCLRVIGYLRRMDVFTEAELRVKFLQTRGSWLRSILDAVPNNDPYLHITKTIEACRVHLFDIITQYRAIFSDEDPLLPPGGQAVNESAIFHGWVVQKVAEFLETLDRDLQRGVGARLDSLLGQCMYFGLSFSRVGADFRGQLAPMFQRVALETFRRAVDEGVEKFQDDMNHYTLISLPTMLSSTLPPVPPTTQPGTLQPPMALLDFPPLACFLNNVLTAFNDLRLCCPIALVQEVTKCLEDALLKVTKLILVFHRAEETAFSSRERELFVQFCCAFAEDMVPFLNRCLQVLFPPAQLAPLSSARFRIVIFS
;
A
#
# COMPACT_ATOMS: atom_id res chain seq x y z
N MET A 1 -91.38 -76.90 -77.88
CA MET A 1 -90.81 -77.94 -78.75
C MET A 1 -91.82 -79.08 -78.90
N ALA A 2 -92.70 -78.98 -79.89
CA ALA A 2 -93.14 -80.17 -80.61
C ALA A 2 -92.06 -80.42 -81.65
N THR A 3 -91.36 -81.54 -81.55
CA THR A 3 -90.30 -81.95 -82.47
C THR A 3 -90.96 -82.35 -83.78
N VAL A 4 -90.79 -81.52 -84.80
CA VAL A 4 -91.27 -81.78 -86.18
C VAL A 4 -90.52 -83.00 -86.71
N ASP A 5 -91.27 -83.93 -87.28
CA ASP A 5 -90.81 -85.26 -87.68
C ASP A 5 -89.80 -85.18 -88.84
N VAL A 6 -88.84 -86.11 -88.86
CA VAL A 6 -87.67 -86.09 -89.76
C VAL A 6 -88.06 -86.18 -91.24
N GLU A 7 -89.27 -86.68 -91.56
CA GLU A 7 -89.82 -86.73 -92.93
C GLU A 7 -90.32 -85.35 -93.43
N ASP A 8 -90.84 -84.48 -92.54
CA ASP A 8 -91.24 -83.10 -92.89
C ASP A 8 -90.01 -82.19 -93.06
N GLU A 9 -88.91 -82.47 -92.35
CA GLU A 9 -87.63 -81.79 -92.50
C GLU A 9 -87.05 -81.97 -93.92
N SER A 10 -87.18 -83.16 -94.51
CA SER A 10 -86.73 -83.42 -95.88
C SER A 10 -87.53 -82.62 -96.91
N ILE A 11 -88.82 -82.39 -96.67
CA ILE A 11 -89.70 -81.63 -97.56
C ILE A 11 -89.41 -80.13 -97.46
N LEU A 12 -89.30 -79.59 -96.23
CA LEU A 12 -88.99 -78.17 -96.00
C LEU A 12 -87.58 -77.80 -96.49
N ALA A 13 -86.59 -78.64 -96.22
CA ALA A 13 -85.23 -78.45 -96.72
C ALA A 13 -85.14 -78.58 -98.24
N SER A 14 -86.05 -79.32 -98.90
CA SER A 14 -86.09 -79.43 -100.36
C SER A 14 -86.78 -78.26 -101.05
N ILE A 15 -87.78 -77.63 -100.42
CA ILE A 15 -88.53 -76.49 -100.97
C ILE A 15 -87.78 -75.15 -100.76
N PHE A 16 -87.06 -74.98 -99.65
CA PHE A 16 -86.44 -73.71 -99.25
C PHE A 16 -84.91 -73.75 -99.17
N LYS A 17 -84.26 -74.47 -100.10
CA LYS A 17 -82.82 -74.80 -100.06
C LYS A 17 -81.86 -73.62 -99.83
N ASP A 18 -82.24 -72.39 -100.14
CA ASP A 18 -81.33 -71.23 -100.08
C ASP A 18 -81.83 -70.09 -99.18
N SER A 19 -82.79 -70.31 -98.26
CA SER A 19 -83.48 -69.20 -97.56
C SER A 19 -83.50 -69.25 -96.02
N PHE A 20 -82.89 -70.24 -95.37
CA PHE A 20 -82.81 -70.30 -93.90
C PHE A 20 -81.35 -70.18 -93.39
N PRO A 21 -81.04 -69.25 -92.46
CA PRO A 21 -79.70 -69.12 -91.88
C PRO A 21 -79.35 -70.30 -90.94
N ASP A 22 -78.09 -70.75 -90.95
CA ASP A 22 -77.64 -72.03 -90.34
C ASP A 22 -78.05 -72.26 -88.86
N ASN A 23 -78.26 -71.19 -88.09
CA ASN A 23 -78.53 -71.25 -86.64
C ASN A 23 -80.01 -71.01 -86.28
N TRP A 24 -80.93 -71.11 -87.24
CA TRP A 24 -82.35 -70.76 -87.04
C TRP A 24 -83.05 -71.58 -85.93
N ARG A 25 -82.50 -72.75 -85.58
CA ARG A 25 -83.04 -73.64 -84.53
C ARG A 25 -82.80 -73.13 -83.09
N GLU A 26 -81.81 -72.26 -82.87
CA GLU A 26 -81.42 -71.80 -81.52
C GLU A 26 -82.16 -70.53 -81.07
N ASN A 27 -82.83 -69.83 -81.99
CA ASN A 27 -83.62 -68.65 -81.65
C ASN A 27 -85.09 -69.07 -81.39
N PRO A 28 -85.55 -69.10 -80.11
CA PRO A 28 -86.90 -69.55 -79.78
C PRO A 28 -88.00 -68.69 -80.43
N ASP A 29 -87.71 -67.41 -80.68
CA ASP A 29 -88.64 -66.48 -81.33
C ASP A 29 -88.83 -66.82 -82.82
N PHE A 30 -87.80 -67.38 -83.46
CA PHE A 30 -87.86 -67.79 -84.87
C PHE A 30 -88.74 -69.02 -85.08
N ALA A 31 -88.62 -70.02 -84.20
CA ALA A 31 -89.45 -71.24 -84.24
C ALA A 31 -90.93 -70.94 -83.91
N ALA A 32 -91.19 -70.02 -82.96
CA ALA A 32 -92.54 -69.57 -82.64
C ALA A 32 -93.19 -68.86 -83.84
N TYR A 33 -92.45 -67.99 -84.53
CA TYR A 33 -92.94 -67.26 -85.69
C TYR A 33 -93.22 -68.16 -86.90
N LEU A 34 -92.40 -69.20 -87.13
CA LEU A 34 -92.64 -70.22 -88.16
C LEU A 34 -93.94 -71.02 -87.92
N SER A 35 -94.20 -71.37 -86.66
CA SER A 35 -95.47 -72.01 -86.27
C SER A 35 -96.66 -71.08 -86.50
N GLU A 36 -96.50 -69.78 -86.24
CA GLU A 36 -97.52 -68.76 -86.47
C GLU A 36 -97.81 -68.58 -87.97
N LEU A 37 -96.77 -68.56 -88.81
CA LEU A 37 -96.86 -68.55 -90.29
C LEU A 37 -97.64 -69.76 -90.82
N SER A 38 -97.39 -70.97 -90.29
CA SER A 38 -98.10 -72.18 -90.70
C SER A 38 -99.61 -72.18 -90.36
N SER A 39 -100.04 -71.30 -89.44
CA SER A 39 -101.44 -71.14 -89.04
C SER A 39 -102.21 -70.11 -89.86
N TYR A 40 -101.55 -69.40 -90.78
CA TYR A 40 -102.16 -68.35 -91.59
C TYR A 40 -102.70 -68.87 -92.93
N GLY A 41 -103.87 -68.37 -93.33
CA GLY A 41 -104.44 -68.62 -94.67
C GLY A 41 -103.67 -67.88 -95.78
N VAL A 42 -103.81 -68.35 -97.02
CA VAL A 42 -103.03 -67.90 -98.21
C VAL A 42 -103.04 -66.38 -98.41
N GLU A 43 -104.15 -65.70 -98.16
CA GLU A 43 -104.23 -64.24 -98.28
C GLU A 43 -103.40 -63.49 -97.22
N LYS A 44 -103.30 -64.01 -96.00
CA LYS A 44 -102.48 -63.41 -94.93
C LYS A 44 -101.00 -63.67 -95.15
N LEU A 45 -100.63 -64.87 -95.61
CA LEU A 45 -99.23 -65.22 -95.88
C LEU A 45 -98.61 -64.33 -96.95
N ASN A 46 -99.39 -63.95 -97.98
CA ASN A 46 -98.92 -63.06 -99.05
C ASN A 46 -98.66 -61.61 -98.59
N ARG A 47 -99.31 -61.14 -97.53
CA ARG A 47 -99.14 -59.77 -96.98
C ARG A 47 -98.09 -59.68 -95.86
N GLU A 48 -97.65 -60.81 -95.33
CA GLU A 48 -96.72 -60.85 -94.20
C GLU A 48 -95.31 -60.27 -94.53
N PRO A 49 -94.73 -60.46 -95.73
CA PRO A 49 -93.45 -59.86 -96.09
C PRO A 49 -93.52 -58.32 -96.13
N GLU A 50 -94.62 -57.76 -96.62
CA GLU A 50 -94.86 -56.32 -96.65
C GLU A 50 -94.99 -55.76 -95.23
N ARG A 51 -95.73 -56.45 -94.34
CA ARG A 51 -95.86 -56.08 -92.92
C ARG A 51 -94.52 -56.05 -92.20
N LEU A 52 -93.69 -57.09 -92.37
CA LEU A 52 -92.36 -57.14 -91.76
C LEU A 52 -91.41 -56.08 -92.30
N ALA A 53 -91.50 -55.77 -93.60
CA ALA A 53 -90.72 -54.69 -94.19
C ALA A 53 -91.12 -53.31 -93.61
N GLU A 54 -92.43 -53.08 -93.41
CA GLU A 54 -92.94 -51.88 -92.75
C GLU A 54 -92.48 -51.79 -91.28
N GLU A 55 -92.59 -52.88 -90.52
CA GLU A 55 -92.20 -52.91 -89.09
C GLU A 55 -90.69 -52.70 -88.91
N ARG A 56 -89.85 -53.32 -89.76
CA ARG A 56 -88.40 -53.09 -89.76
C ARG A 56 -88.07 -51.65 -90.14
N ALA A 57 -88.73 -51.10 -91.16
CA ALA A 57 -88.55 -49.70 -91.53
C ALA A 57 -88.94 -48.77 -90.36
N GLN A 58 -90.02 -49.10 -89.65
CA GLN A 58 -90.50 -48.35 -88.49
C GLN A 58 -89.51 -48.39 -87.31
N ILE A 59 -88.93 -49.55 -86.98
CA ILE A 59 -87.93 -49.67 -85.90
C ILE A 59 -86.63 -48.95 -86.26
N LEU A 60 -86.18 -49.04 -87.52
CA LEU A 60 -85.01 -48.29 -87.99
C LEU A 60 -85.27 -46.78 -87.98
N GLN A 61 -86.48 -46.36 -88.35
CA GLN A 61 -86.92 -44.98 -88.25
C GLN A 61 -86.92 -44.52 -86.78
N GLN A 62 -87.49 -45.30 -85.87
CA GLN A 62 -87.52 -45.00 -84.43
C GLN A 62 -86.13 -44.95 -83.80
N THR A 63 -85.23 -45.84 -84.19
CA THR A 63 -83.85 -45.86 -83.65
C THR A 63 -83.05 -44.67 -84.21
N ARG A 64 -83.24 -44.34 -85.49
CA ARG A 64 -82.66 -43.13 -86.09
C ARG A 64 -83.26 -41.87 -85.50
N GLU A 65 -84.56 -41.83 -85.25
CA GLU A 65 -85.22 -40.72 -84.56
C GLU A 65 -84.78 -40.62 -83.10
N LEU A 66 -84.54 -41.72 -82.40
CA LEU A 66 -84.03 -41.69 -81.03
C LEU A 66 -82.58 -41.21 -80.99
N ALA A 67 -81.75 -41.72 -81.91
CA ALA A 67 -80.37 -41.26 -82.08
C ALA A 67 -80.32 -39.79 -82.54
N PHE A 68 -81.20 -39.35 -83.44
CA PHE A 68 -81.24 -37.98 -83.97
C PHE A 68 -81.98 -36.98 -83.05
N SER A 69 -82.94 -37.42 -82.26
CA SER A 69 -83.57 -36.59 -81.22
C SER A 69 -82.61 -36.39 -80.05
N ASN A 70 -81.78 -37.39 -79.73
CA ASN A 70 -80.90 -37.37 -78.57
C ASN A 70 -79.40 -37.29 -78.90
N TYR A 71 -78.98 -37.06 -80.15
CA TYR A 71 -77.54 -36.98 -80.49
C TYR A 71 -76.84 -35.87 -79.72
N LYS A 72 -77.54 -34.76 -79.46
CA LYS A 72 -77.03 -33.66 -78.63
C LYS A 72 -76.74 -34.11 -77.20
N THR A 73 -77.54 -35.03 -76.66
CA THR A 73 -77.33 -35.59 -75.32
C THR A 73 -76.09 -36.48 -75.33
N PHE A 74 -75.93 -37.35 -76.32
CA PHE A 74 -74.74 -38.21 -76.42
C PHE A 74 -73.44 -37.42 -76.62
N ILE A 75 -73.45 -36.41 -77.49
CA ILE A 75 -72.29 -35.51 -77.67
C ILE A 75 -71.98 -34.78 -76.37
N ARG A 76 -73.00 -34.19 -75.72
CA ARG A 76 -72.81 -33.52 -74.42
C ARG A 76 -72.30 -34.46 -73.34
N THR A 77 -72.74 -35.71 -73.31
CA THR A 77 -72.24 -36.70 -72.33
C THR A 77 -70.79 -37.06 -72.61
N ALA A 78 -70.39 -37.23 -73.87
CA ALA A 78 -69.00 -37.49 -74.25
C ALA A 78 -68.09 -36.28 -73.94
N GLU A 79 -68.50 -35.07 -74.33
CA GLU A 79 -67.80 -33.82 -74.04
C GLU A 79 -67.68 -33.59 -72.53
N CYS A 80 -68.76 -33.81 -71.77
CA CYS A 80 -68.73 -33.68 -70.31
C CYS A 80 -67.82 -34.73 -69.66
N THR A 81 -67.77 -35.95 -70.20
CA THR A 81 -66.87 -37.00 -69.70
C THR A 81 -65.41 -36.64 -69.97
N GLU A 82 -65.09 -36.14 -71.16
CA GLU A 82 -63.75 -35.66 -71.51
C GLU A 82 -63.32 -34.49 -70.61
N GLU A 83 -64.23 -33.53 -70.38
CA GLU A 83 -64.00 -32.40 -69.48
C GLU A 83 -63.75 -32.86 -68.04
N ILE A 84 -64.54 -33.82 -67.54
CA ILE A 84 -64.36 -34.42 -66.23
C ILE A 84 -62.98 -35.09 -66.10
N TYR A 85 -62.55 -35.89 -67.10
CA TYR A 85 -61.23 -36.53 -67.07
C TYR A 85 -60.09 -35.49 -67.06
N ARG A 86 -60.21 -34.44 -67.85
CA ARG A 86 -59.24 -33.34 -67.88
C ARG A 86 -59.18 -32.62 -66.54
N ASP A 87 -60.32 -32.36 -65.92
CA ASP A 87 -60.38 -31.69 -64.62
C ASP A 87 -59.87 -32.58 -63.49
N PHE A 88 -60.13 -33.87 -63.50
CA PHE A 88 -59.51 -34.82 -62.55
C PHE A 88 -57.98 -34.88 -62.71
N GLY A 89 -57.46 -34.90 -63.93
CA GLY A 89 -56.00 -34.83 -64.16
C GLY A 89 -55.39 -33.50 -63.68
N ARG A 90 -56.13 -32.39 -63.77
CA ARG A 90 -55.72 -31.10 -63.18
C ARG A 90 -55.73 -31.15 -61.66
N VAL A 91 -56.75 -31.74 -61.05
CA VAL A 91 -56.85 -31.91 -59.59
C VAL A 91 -55.70 -32.78 -59.09
N GLU A 92 -55.42 -33.90 -59.74
CA GLU A 92 -54.28 -34.77 -59.41
C GLU A 92 -52.95 -34.00 -59.47
N SER A 93 -52.70 -33.27 -60.56
CA SER A 93 -51.49 -32.44 -60.70
C SER A 93 -51.38 -31.35 -59.62
N CYS A 94 -52.49 -30.73 -59.22
CA CYS A 94 -52.52 -29.73 -58.15
C CYS A 94 -52.25 -30.36 -56.78
N VAL A 95 -52.84 -31.53 -56.50
CA VAL A 95 -52.65 -32.26 -55.24
C VAL A 95 -51.21 -32.75 -55.12
N SER A 96 -50.62 -33.30 -56.18
CA SER A 96 -49.21 -33.72 -56.17
C SER A 96 -48.27 -32.54 -55.92
N ARG A 97 -48.50 -31.40 -56.61
CA ARG A 97 -47.72 -30.17 -56.35
C ARG A 97 -47.88 -29.65 -54.92
N LEU A 98 -49.05 -29.82 -54.32
CA LEU A 98 -49.27 -29.43 -52.93
C LEU A 98 -48.50 -30.36 -51.99
N LEU A 99 -48.60 -31.68 -52.19
CA LEU A 99 -47.87 -32.67 -51.39
C LEU A 99 -46.35 -32.49 -51.47
N ASP A 100 -45.81 -32.13 -52.64
CA ASP A 100 -44.38 -31.89 -52.81
C ASP A 100 -43.92 -30.59 -52.12
N LYS A 101 -44.72 -29.52 -52.18
CA LYS A 101 -44.31 -28.18 -51.70
C LYS A 101 -44.64 -27.92 -50.23
N LEU A 102 -45.66 -28.57 -49.66
CA LEU A 102 -46.10 -28.35 -48.28
C LEU A 102 -45.00 -28.67 -47.24
N PRO A 103 -44.23 -29.78 -47.35
CA PRO A 103 -43.16 -30.09 -46.41
C PRO A 103 -42.05 -29.03 -46.42
N GLY A 104 -41.58 -28.65 -47.62
CA GLY A 104 -40.54 -27.62 -47.77
C GLY A 104 -41.01 -26.21 -47.40
N PHE A 105 -42.31 -25.93 -47.43
CA PHE A 105 -42.89 -24.73 -46.83
C PHE A 105 -42.87 -24.82 -45.30
N GLY A 106 -43.29 -25.95 -44.73
CA GLY A 106 -43.28 -26.18 -43.29
C GLY A 106 -41.88 -26.09 -42.67
N GLU A 107 -40.85 -26.62 -43.34
CA GLU A 107 -39.46 -26.47 -42.90
C GLU A 107 -38.98 -25.02 -42.94
N ARG A 108 -39.27 -24.29 -44.02
CA ARG A 108 -38.93 -22.86 -44.12
C ARG A 108 -39.65 -22.01 -43.08
N CYS A 109 -40.91 -22.31 -42.76
CA CYS A 109 -41.63 -21.66 -41.67
C CYS A 109 -40.98 -21.94 -40.31
N ARG A 110 -40.55 -23.19 -40.05
CA ARG A 110 -39.81 -23.51 -38.81
C ARG A 110 -38.48 -22.78 -38.73
N GLY A 111 -37.73 -22.70 -39.83
CA GLY A 111 -36.50 -21.92 -39.91
C GLY A 111 -36.75 -20.42 -39.65
N PHE A 112 -37.76 -19.85 -40.29
CA PHE A 112 -38.16 -18.46 -40.09
C PHE A 112 -38.54 -18.16 -38.63
N ILE A 113 -39.30 -19.03 -37.97
CA ILE A 113 -39.66 -18.86 -36.55
C ILE A 113 -38.40 -18.83 -35.69
N LYS A 114 -37.48 -19.79 -35.90
CA LYS A 114 -36.22 -19.85 -35.15
C LYS A 114 -35.38 -18.60 -35.34
N GLU A 115 -35.18 -18.15 -36.59
CA GLU A 115 -34.43 -16.92 -36.89
C GLU A 115 -35.12 -15.68 -36.30
N ALA A 116 -36.46 -15.60 -36.40
CA ALA A 116 -37.22 -14.50 -35.83
C ALA A 116 -37.11 -14.45 -34.30
N GLU A 117 -37.09 -15.59 -33.62
CA GLU A 117 -36.87 -15.67 -32.17
C GLU A 117 -35.46 -15.22 -31.78
N GLU A 118 -34.43 -15.66 -32.50
CA GLU A 118 -33.04 -15.23 -32.28
C GLU A 118 -32.89 -13.71 -32.47
N ILE A 119 -33.49 -13.16 -33.54
CA ILE A 119 -33.53 -11.72 -33.79
C ILE A 119 -34.30 -10.99 -32.69
N ALA A 120 -35.43 -11.53 -32.23
CA ALA A 120 -36.23 -10.92 -31.18
C ALA A 120 -35.48 -10.88 -29.84
N VAL A 121 -34.75 -11.95 -29.49
CA VAL A 121 -33.89 -11.99 -28.29
C VAL A 121 -32.75 -10.99 -28.40
N SER A 122 -32.05 -10.96 -29.55
CA SER A 122 -30.97 -10.00 -29.81
C SER A 122 -31.46 -8.56 -29.73
N ARG A 123 -32.59 -8.25 -30.38
CA ARG A 123 -33.23 -6.92 -30.32
C ARG A 123 -33.63 -6.55 -28.90
N ARG A 124 -34.21 -7.49 -28.14
CA ARG A 124 -34.57 -7.27 -26.73
C ARG A 124 -33.33 -6.93 -25.90
N MET A 125 -32.24 -7.67 -26.07
CA MET A 125 -30.98 -7.43 -25.37
C MET A 125 -30.36 -6.07 -25.73
N ASN A 126 -30.36 -5.72 -27.02
CA ASN A 126 -29.87 -4.42 -27.48
C ASN A 126 -30.73 -3.26 -26.96
N SER A 127 -32.06 -3.39 -26.99
CA SER A 127 -32.97 -2.37 -26.44
C SER A 127 -32.79 -2.21 -24.93
N LEU A 128 -32.60 -3.30 -24.19
CA LEU A 128 -32.35 -3.22 -22.74
C LEU A 128 -31.01 -2.52 -22.45
N THR A 129 -29.96 -2.86 -23.19
CA THR A 129 -28.63 -2.24 -23.07
C THR A 129 -28.70 -0.76 -23.41
N LEU A 130 -29.38 -0.38 -24.50
CA LEU A 130 -29.59 1.02 -24.88
C LEU A 130 -30.37 1.79 -23.82
N ASN A 131 -31.40 1.19 -23.22
CA ASN A 131 -32.19 1.86 -22.19
C ASN A 131 -31.40 2.08 -20.89
N ARG A 132 -30.40 1.23 -20.59
CA ARG A 132 -29.58 1.31 -19.37
C ARG A 132 -28.13 1.78 -19.64
N HIS A 133 -27.84 2.27 -20.84
CA HIS A 133 -26.47 2.57 -21.25
C HIS A 133 -25.81 3.64 -20.38
N THR A 134 -26.58 4.63 -19.90
CA THR A 134 -26.09 5.69 -19.01
C THR A 134 -25.64 5.12 -17.66
N GLU A 135 -26.44 4.25 -17.05
CA GLU A 135 -26.11 3.59 -15.78
C GLU A 135 -24.89 2.68 -15.92
N ILE A 136 -24.75 2.01 -17.07
CA ILE A 136 -23.57 1.19 -17.37
C ILE A 136 -22.33 2.08 -17.52
N LEU A 137 -22.46 3.21 -18.22
CA LEU A 137 -21.37 4.15 -18.41
C LEU A 137 -20.89 4.73 -17.07
N GLU A 138 -21.81 5.13 -16.20
CA GLU A 138 -21.47 5.62 -14.85
C GLU A 138 -20.61 4.61 -14.06
N VAL A 139 -20.91 3.30 -14.17
CA VAL A 139 -20.11 2.25 -13.53
C VAL A 139 -18.73 2.10 -14.17
N LEU A 140 -18.65 2.22 -15.51
CA LEU A 140 -17.39 2.14 -16.25
C LEU A 140 -16.50 3.38 -16.03
N GLU A 141 -17.07 4.53 -15.66
CA GLU A 141 -16.34 5.78 -15.38
C GLU A 141 -15.76 5.83 -13.95
N ILE A 142 -16.17 4.93 -13.05
CA ILE A 142 -15.70 4.90 -11.65
C ILE A 142 -14.17 4.90 -11.52
N PRO A 143 -13.39 4.09 -12.27
CA PRO A 143 -11.93 4.13 -12.20
C PRO A 143 -11.35 5.50 -12.54
N GLN A 144 -11.87 6.16 -13.58
CA GLN A 144 -11.42 7.49 -13.98
C GLN A 144 -11.78 8.55 -12.93
N LEU A 145 -12.98 8.46 -12.35
CA LEU A 145 -13.41 9.32 -11.26
C LEU A 145 -12.53 9.12 -10.02
N MET A 146 -12.22 7.86 -9.67
CA MET A 146 -11.34 7.49 -8.57
C MET A 146 -9.94 8.08 -8.75
N ASP A 147 -9.34 7.93 -9.93
CA ASP A 147 -8.02 8.49 -10.24
C ASP A 147 -8.03 10.03 -10.12
N THR A 148 -9.10 10.68 -10.60
CA THR A 148 -9.28 12.13 -10.49
C THR A 148 -9.41 12.59 -9.04
N CYS A 149 -10.21 11.90 -8.21
CA CYS A 149 -10.36 12.19 -6.79
C CYS A 149 -9.02 12.07 -6.05
N VAL A 150 -8.28 10.97 -6.28
CA VAL A 150 -6.99 10.72 -5.63
C VAL A 150 -5.95 11.76 -6.04
N ARG A 151 -5.84 12.10 -7.33
CA ARG A 151 -4.86 13.10 -7.81
C ARG A 151 -5.12 14.50 -7.27
N ASN A 152 -6.40 14.86 -7.07
CA ASN A 152 -6.79 16.18 -6.57
C ASN A 152 -6.85 16.25 -5.04
N GLY A 153 -6.62 15.14 -4.32
CA GLY A 153 -6.65 15.10 -2.86
C GLY A 153 -8.06 15.02 -2.25
N TYR A 154 -9.07 14.71 -3.05
CA TYR A 154 -10.46 14.45 -2.62
C TYR A 154 -10.57 13.03 -2.04
N TYR A 155 -9.93 12.81 -0.88
CA TYR A 155 -9.79 11.49 -0.28
C TYR A 155 -11.08 10.95 0.34
N GLU A 156 -11.99 11.82 0.75
CA GLU A 156 -13.29 11.43 1.30
C GLU A 156 -14.14 10.74 0.23
N GLU A 157 -14.25 11.40 -0.92
CA GLU A 157 -14.96 10.92 -2.10
C GLU A 157 -14.30 9.64 -2.67
N ALA A 158 -12.96 9.60 -2.71
CA ALA A 158 -12.23 8.40 -3.11
C ALA A 158 -12.53 7.18 -2.21
N LEU A 159 -12.66 7.39 -0.89
CA LEU A 159 -13.02 6.33 0.05
C LEU A 159 -14.47 5.85 -0.15
N GLU A 160 -15.40 6.76 -0.46
CA GLU A 160 -16.78 6.40 -0.79
C GLU A 160 -16.87 5.57 -2.08
N LEU A 161 -16.13 5.95 -3.12
CA LEU A 161 -16.01 5.19 -4.36
C LEU A 161 -15.42 3.79 -4.12
N ALA A 162 -14.34 3.70 -3.36
CA ALA A 162 -13.74 2.42 -3.00
C ALA A 162 -14.73 1.51 -2.23
N ALA A 163 -15.50 2.07 -1.30
CA ALA A 163 -16.53 1.34 -0.57
C ALA A 163 -17.68 0.88 -1.49
N TYR A 164 -18.08 1.70 -2.46
CA TYR A 164 -19.07 1.34 -3.48
C TYR A 164 -18.59 0.18 -4.34
N VAL A 165 -17.36 0.24 -4.85
CA VAL A 165 -16.75 -0.81 -5.67
C VAL A 165 -16.59 -2.12 -4.90
N LYS A 166 -16.21 -2.06 -3.60
CA LYS A 166 -16.16 -3.25 -2.72
C LYS A 166 -17.55 -3.90 -2.55
N ARG A 167 -18.64 -3.11 -2.52
CA ARG A 167 -20.01 -3.64 -2.51
C ARG A 167 -20.40 -4.24 -3.86
N LEU A 168 -19.95 -3.63 -4.96
CA LEU A 168 -20.20 -4.11 -6.32
C LEU A 168 -19.51 -5.48 -6.57
N GLU A 169 -18.24 -5.61 -6.14
CA GLU A 169 -17.47 -6.85 -6.19
C GLU A 169 -18.19 -8.00 -5.46
N LYS A 170 -18.72 -7.74 -4.25
CA LYS A 170 -19.47 -8.74 -3.47
C LYS A 170 -20.74 -9.23 -4.17
N LYS A 171 -21.43 -8.35 -4.91
CA LYS A 171 -22.70 -8.69 -5.59
C LYS A 171 -22.48 -9.40 -6.93
N HIS A 172 -21.41 -9.06 -7.64
CA HIS A 172 -21.23 -9.45 -9.04
C HIS A 172 -19.79 -9.92 -9.33
N SER A 173 -19.25 -10.78 -8.47
CA SER A 173 -17.87 -11.26 -8.55
C SER A 173 -17.56 -12.09 -9.80
N SER A 174 -18.57 -12.67 -10.45
CA SER A 174 -18.40 -13.50 -11.66
C SER A 174 -18.16 -12.69 -12.95
N LEU A 175 -18.40 -11.38 -12.94
CA LEU A 175 -18.30 -10.54 -14.13
C LEU A 175 -16.86 -10.01 -14.32
N PRO A 176 -16.17 -10.34 -15.45
CA PRO A 176 -14.78 -9.91 -15.67
C PRO A 176 -14.60 -8.39 -15.70
N VAL A 177 -15.59 -7.65 -16.23
CA VAL A 177 -15.55 -6.18 -16.29
C VAL A 177 -15.48 -5.57 -14.88
N ILE A 178 -16.24 -6.12 -13.92
CA ILE A 178 -16.23 -5.64 -12.55
C ILE A 178 -14.90 -5.96 -11.86
N GLN A 179 -14.31 -7.12 -12.16
CA GLN A 179 -12.96 -7.44 -11.68
C GLN A 179 -11.92 -6.45 -12.22
N GLY A 180 -12.05 -6.02 -13.48
CA GLY A 180 -11.23 -4.95 -14.06
C GLY A 180 -11.35 -3.62 -13.30
N ILE A 181 -12.59 -3.16 -13.07
CA ILE A 181 -12.88 -1.93 -12.30
C ILE A 181 -12.28 -2.02 -10.89
N VAL A 182 -12.46 -3.16 -10.20
CA VAL A 182 -11.90 -3.39 -8.86
C VAL A 182 -10.37 -3.28 -8.88
N HIS A 183 -9.71 -3.83 -9.89
CA HIS A 183 -8.26 -3.77 -10.02
C HIS A 183 -7.75 -2.33 -10.20
N GLU A 184 -8.35 -1.57 -11.11
CA GLU A 184 -7.97 -0.17 -11.36
C GLU A 184 -8.21 0.72 -10.13
N VAL A 185 -9.35 0.54 -9.45
CA VAL A 185 -9.67 1.28 -8.22
C VAL A 185 -8.69 0.93 -7.09
N ARG A 186 -8.26 -0.33 -6.97
CA ARG A 186 -7.21 -0.74 -6.02
C ARG A 186 -5.87 -0.10 -6.36
N GLN A 187 -5.52 0.05 -7.64
CA GLN A 187 -4.31 0.73 -8.07
C GLN A 187 -4.32 2.22 -7.67
N SER A 188 -5.43 2.93 -7.91
CA SER A 188 -5.61 4.32 -7.47
C SER A 188 -5.63 4.44 -5.94
N ALA A 189 -6.24 3.49 -5.23
CA ALA A 189 -6.20 3.46 -3.76
C ALA A 189 -4.77 3.26 -3.22
N GLN A 190 -3.91 2.50 -3.91
CA GLN A 190 -2.51 2.36 -3.54
C GLN A 190 -1.74 3.68 -3.72
N LEU A 191 -2.05 4.46 -4.76
CA LEU A 191 -1.50 5.81 -4.94
C LEU A 191 -1.93 6.73 -3.78
N MET A 192 -3.22 6.69 -3.41
CA MET A 192 -3.75 7.44 -2.27
C MET A 192 -3.01 7.09 -0.97
N LEU A 193 -2.81 5.80 -0.69
CA LEU A 193 -2.05 5.34 0.48
C LEU A 193 -0.65 5.97 0.52
N ASN A 194 0.08 5.96 -0.61
CA ASN A 194 1.42 6.53 -0.68
C ASN A 194 1.41 8.05 -0.44
N GLN A 195 0.43 8.77 -0.99
CA GLN A 195 0.29 10.21 -0.76
C GLN A 195 -0.01 10.53 0.72
N LEU A 196 -0.90 9.78 1.35
CA LEU A 196 -1.23 9.93 2.77
C LEU A 196 -0.02 9.66 3.67
N LEU A 197 0.73 8.59 3.41
CA LEU A 197 1.97 8.29 4.14
C LEU A 197 3.04 9.38 3.92
N GLN A 198 3.11 9.95 2.72
CA GLN A 198 4.03 11.05 2.42
C GLN A 198 3.65 12.33 3.19
N GLN A 199 2.36 12.62 3.37
CA GLN A 199 1.92 13.74 4.23
C GLN A 199 2.39 13.55 5.67
N LEU A 200 2.35 12.33 6.23
CA LEU A 200 2.86 12.05 7.57
C LEU A 200 4.40 12.19 7.67
N ARG A 201 5.13 12.02 6.57
CA ARG A 201 6.59 12.25 6.48
C ARG A 201 6.98 13.73 6.34
N SER A 202 6.01 14.65 6.37
CA SER A 202 6.26 16.09 6.29
C SER A 202 6.06 16.78 7.65
N ASN A 203 6.25 18.10 7.73
CA ASN A 203 5.94 18.86 8.94
C ASN A 203 4.41 19.04 9.11
N ALA A 204 3.74 17.97 9.54
CA ALA A 204 2.29 17.94 9.72
C ALA A 204 1.88 18.29 11.16
N GLN A 205 0.88 19.16 11.26
CA GLN A 205 0.22 19.52 12.52
C GLN A 205 -0.77 18.44 12.97
N LEU A 206 -1.09 18.38 14.26
CA LEU A 206 -1.99 17.39 14.85
C LEU A 206 -3.33 17.21 14.08
N PRO A 207 -4.05 18.26 13.66
CA PRO A 207 -5.31 18.10 12.91
C PRO A 207 -5.12 17.37 11.57
N VAL A 208 -3.99 17.59 10.90
CA VAL A 208 -3.67 16.90 9.64
C VAL A 208 -3.36 15.43 9.93
N CYS A 209 -2.56 15.13 10.97
CA CYS A 209 -2.26 13.76 11.37
C CYS A 209 -3.54 12.98 11.74
N LEU A 210 -4.46 13.59 12.50
CA LEU A 210 -5.76 12.99 12.85
C LEU A 210 -6.58 12.67 11.60
N ARG A 211 -6.67 13.61 10.65
CA ARG A 211 -7.41 13.41 9.39
C ARG A 211 -6.79 12.30 8.54
N VAL A 212 -5.47 12.32 8.37
CA VAL A 212 -4.75 11.30 7.58
C VAL A 212 -4.87 9.91 8.19
N ILE A 213 -4.69 9.77 9.51
CA ILE A 213 -4.89 8.48 10.19
C ILE A 213 -6.37 8.05 10.12
N GLY A 214 -7.32 8.98 10.20
CA GLY A 214 -8.73 8.71 9.97
C GLY A 214 -9.01 8.11 8.59
N TYR A 215 -8.38 8.65 7.53
CA TYR A 215 -8.47 8.06 6.19
C TYR A 215 -7.82 6.67 6.14
N LEU A 216 -6.62 6.50 6.70
CA LEU A 216 -5.93 5.20 6.72
C LEU A 216 -6.72 4.11 7.47
N ARG A 217 -7.41 4.46 8.56
CA ARG A 217 -8.33 3.55 9.26
C ARG A 217 -9.49 3.12 8.36
N ARG A 218 -10.08 4.05 7.61
CA ARG A 218 -11.20 3.77 6.68
C ARG A 218 -10.79 2.99 5.43
N MET A 219 -9.52 3.06 5.03
CA MET A 219 -8.98 2.23 3.95
C MET A 219 -8.96 0.75 4.33
N ASP A 220 -8.97 0.41 5.63
CA ASP A 220 -9.04 -0.98 6.12
C ASP A 220 -7.88 -1.85 5.60
N VAL A 221 -6.69 -1.23 5.41
CA VAL A 221 -5.47 -1.89 4.91
C VAL A 221 -4.54 -2.32 6.05
N PHE A 222 -4.64 -1.67 7.20
CA PHE A 222 -3.76 -1.89 8.35
C PHE A 222 -4.60 -2.19 9.60
N THR A 223 -4.11 -3.10 10.42
CA THR A 223 -4.54 -3.25 11.81
C THR A 223 -4.16 -2.03 12.65
N GLU A 224 -4.78 -1.84 13.81
CA GLU A 224 -4.47 -0.70 14.68
C GLU A 224 -2.99 -0.72 15.15
N ALA A 225 -2.43 -1.91 15.41
CA ALA A 225 -1.01 -2.06 15.72
C ALA A 225 -0.10 -1.67 14.53
N GLU A 226 -0.45 -2.07 13.31
CA GLU A 226 0.30 -1.68 12.11
C GLU A 226 0.20 -0.18 11.83
N LEU A 227 -0.95 0.45 12.07
CA LEU A 227 -1.12 1.90 11.96
C LEU A 227 -0.22 2.65 12.94
N ARG A 228 -0.14 2.21 14.21
CA ARG A 228 0.77 2.78 15.21
C ARG A 228 2.22 2.69 14.75
N VAL A 229 2.65 1.51 14.29
CA VAL A 229 4.00 1.30 13.76
C VAL A 229 4.25 2.19 12.53
N LYS A 230 3.32 2.25 11.58
CA LYS A 230 3.46 3.09 10.37
C LYS A 230 3.52 4.57 10.69
N PHE A 231 2.72 5.04 11.65
CA PHE A 231 2.78 6.41 12.13
C PHE A 231 4.17 6.71 12.73
N LEU A 232 4.65 5.90 13.68
CA LEU A 232 5.96 6.10 14.30
C LEU A 232 7.12 5.98 13.30
N GLN A 233 7.02 5.08 12.31
CA GLN A 233 8.00 4.95 11.23
C GLN A 233 8.06 6.19 10.34
N THR A 234 6.90 6.70 9.91
CA THR A 234 6.82 7.88 9.03
C THR A 234 7.27 9.15 9.76
N ARG A 235 6.78 9.38 10.99
CA ARG A 235 7.21 10.50 11.84
C ARG A 235 8.69 10.40 12.24
N GLY A 236 9.18 9.19 12.54
CA GLY A 236 10.59 8.96 12.84
C GLY A 236 11.51 9.13 11.62
N SER A 237 11.02 8.86 10.41
CA SER A 237 11.75 9.19 9.16
C SER A 237 11.82 10.70 8.94
N TRP A 238 10.74 11.41 9.20
CA TRP A 238 10.72 12.87 9.14
C TRP A 238 11.68 13.49 10.17
N LEU A 239 11.64 13.06 11.42
CA LEU A 239 12.57 13.52 12.46
C LEU A 239 14.03 13.32 12.04
N ARG A 240 14.39 12.14 11.53
CA ARG A 240 15.73 11.88 11.01
C ARG A 240 16.13 12.86 9.90
N SER A 241 15.23 13.15 8.95
CA SER A 241 15.53 14.14 7.90
C SER A 241 15.80 15.55 8.44
N ILE A 242 15.18 15.94 9.57
CA ILE A 242 15.46 17.22 10.23
C ILE A 242 16.82 17.18 10.92
N LEU A 243 17.15 16.07 11.59
CA LEU A 243 18.44 15.91 12.28
C LEU A 243 19.61 15.82 11.29
N ASP A 244 19.44 15.12 10.17
CA ASP A 244 20.45 14.99 9.11
C ASP A 244 20.76 16.35 8.43
N ALA A 245 19.82 17.31 8.50
CA ALA A 245 20.01 18.66 7.99
C ALA A 245 20.82 19.57 8.93
N VAL A 246 21.11 19.12 10.16
CA VAL A 246 21.90 19.90 11.13
C VAL A 246 23.38 19.88 10.71
N PRO A 247 24.05 21.05 10.59
CA PRO A 247 25.46 21.09 10.22
C PRO A 247 26.36 20.38 11.22
N ASN A 248 27.21 19.47 10.75
CA ASN A 248 28.08 18.63 11.58
C ASN A 248 29.53 19.16 11.69
N ASN A 249 29.79 20.40 11.29
CA ASN A 249 31.14 20.97 11.24
C ASN A 249 31.70 21.27 12.65
N ASP A 250 30.90 21.96 13.47
CA ASP A 250 31.24 22.30 14.86
C ASP A 250 30.46 21.38 15.80
N PRO A 251 31.12 20.52 16.61
CA PRO A 251 30.46 19.62 17.54
C PRO A 251 29.52 20.35 18.51
N TYR A 252 29.90 21.52 19.02
CA TYR A 252 29.08 22.28 19.97
C TYR A 252 27.80 22.80 19.31
N LEU A 253 27.91 23.39 18.12
CA LEU A 253 26.75 23.87 17.36
C LEU A 253 25.84 22.72 16.92
N HIS A 254 26.43 21.60 16.47
CA HIS A 254 25.70 20.41 16.05
C HIS A 254 24.86 19.85 17.20
N ILE A 255 25.45 19.62 18.37
CA ILE A 255 24.72 19.05 19.50
C ILE A 255 23.68 20.00 20.07
N THR A 256 23.97 21.32 20.13
CA THR A 256 23.00 22.32 20.61
C THR A 256 21.74 22.34 19.74
N LYS A 257 21.91 22.37 18.41
CA LYS A 257 20.79 22.31 17.46
C LYS A 257 20.07 20.97 17.50
N THR A 258 20.80 19.88 17.68
CA THR A 258 20.23 18.54 17.82
C THR A 258 19.36 18.43 19.07
N ILE A 259 19.82 18.95 20.22
CA ILE A 259 19.02 19.00 21.47
C ILE A 259 17.71 19.76 21.24
N GLU A 260 17.78 20.94 20.61
CA GLU A 260 16.60 21.75 20.35
C GLU A 260 15.62 21.06 19.40
N ALA A 261 16.09 20.55 18.26
CA ALA A 261 15.29 19.85 17.27
C ALA A 261 14.66 18.56 17.84
N CYS A 262 15.44 17.74 18.55
CA CYS A 262 14.93 16.54 19.22
C CYS A 262 13.87 16.91 20.25
N ARG A 263 14.14 17.87 21.14
CA ARG A 263 13.19 18.25 22.20
C ARG A 263 11.84 18.69 21.64
N VAL A 264 11.84 19.57 20.64
CA VAL A 264 10.61 20.09 20.04
C VAL A 264 9.89 19.01 19.25
N HIS A 265 10.56 18.42 18.25
CA HIS A 265 9.90 17.54 17.30
C HIS A 265 9.56 16.17 17.87
N LEU A 266 10.38 15.62 18.77
CA LEU A 266 10.05 14.36 19.43
C LEU A 266 8.84 14.55 20.37
N PHE A 267 8.75 15.69 21.07
CA PHE A 267 7.59 16.02 21.92
C PHE A 267 6.32 16.19 21.09
N ASP A 268 6.41 16.84 19.92
CA ASP A 268 5.29 16.94 18.99
C ASP A 268 4.81 15.57 18.52
N ILE A 269 5.74 14.68 18.12
CA ILE A 269 5.38 13.31 17.67
C ILE A 269 4.73 12.53 18.79
N ILE A 270 5.26 12.62 20.02
CA ILE A 270 4.68 11.99 21.21
C ILE A 270 3.25 12.49 21.47
N THR A 271 3.06 13.81 21.43
CA THR A 271 1.76 14.44 21.66
C THR A 271 0.76 14.04 20.58
N GLN A 272 1.22 14.01 19.32
CA GLN A 272 0.42 13.55 18.19
C GLN A 272 0.03 12.09 18.34
N TYR A 273 0.97 11.21 18.69
CA TYR A 273 0.71 9.79 18.91
C TYR A 273 -0.36 9.59 19.98
N ARG A 274 -0.18 10.21 21.16
CA ARG A 274 -1.11 10.09 22.28
C ARG A 274 -2.52 10.58 21.94
N ALA A 275 -2.63 11.66 21.17
CA ALA A 275 -3.93 12.18 20.75
C ALA A 275 -4.64 11.31 19.69
N ILE A 276 -3.89 10.54 18.89
CA ILE A 276 -4.43 9.73 17.80
C ILE A 276 -4.81 8.31 18.27
N PHE A 277 -3.97 7.73 19.14
CA PHE A 277 -4.04 6.31 19.50
C PHE A 277 -4.47 6.05 20.94
N SER A 278 -4.70 7.10 21.75
CA SER A 278 -5.28 7.07 23.11
C SER A 278 -5.04 5.75 23.86
N ASP A 279 -3.82 5.55 24.38
CA ASP A 279 -3.47 4.34 25.15
C ASP A 279 -4.08 4.34 26.59
N GLU A 280 -4.97 5.29 26.89
CA GLU A 280 -5.62 5.49 28.19
C GLU A 280 -7.12 5.23 28.08
N ASP A 281 -7.54 3.97 28.19
CA ASP A 281 -8.85 3.66 28.75
C ASP A 281 -8.64 2.74 29.98
N PRO A 282 -8.44 3.31 31.19
CA PRO A 282 -8.21 2.56 32.43
C PRO A 282 -9.39 1.66 32.85
N LEU A 283 -10.49 1.67 32.10
CA LEU A 283 -11.74 0.98 32.40
C LEU A 283 -11.89 -0.39 31.72
N LEU A 284 -10.93 -0.81 30.89
CA LEU A 284 -10.96 -2.15 30.28
C LEU A 284 -10.35 -3.20 31.23
N PRO A 285 -11.08 -4.26 31.59
CA PRO A 285 -10.56 -5.32 32.44
C PRO A 285 -9.34 -6.00 31.77
N PRO A 286 -8.36 -6.49 32.56
CA PRO A 286 -7.18 -7.20 32.04
C PRO A 286 -7.61 -8.59 31.56
N GLY A 287 -8.17 -8.65 30.36
CA GLY A 287 -8.81 -9.85 29.83
C GLY A 287 -8.75 -9.86 28.31
N GLY A 288 -7.59 -10.25 27.78
CA GLY A 288 -7.40 -10.51 26.36
C GLY A 288 -5.96 -10.22 25.98
N GLN A 289 -5.36 -11.07 25.15
CA GLN A 289 -4.03 -10.88 24.56
C GLN A 289 -4.02 -9.66 23.63
N ALA A 290 -4.19 -8.45 24.18
CA ALA A 290 -3.77 -7.23 23.53
C ALA A 290 -2.24 -7.31 23.49
N VAL A 291 -1.68 -7.51 22.30
CA VAL A 291 -0.30 -7.15 22.00
C VAL A 291 -0.05 -5.82 22.72
N ASN A 292 1.05 -5.67 23.46
CA ASN A 292 1.36 -4.43 24.18
C ASN A 292 1.52 -3.26 23.17
N GLU A 293 0.41 -2.72 22.69
CA GLU A 293 0.34 -1.62 21.73
C GLU A 293 0.98 -0.37 22.34
N SER A 294 0.85 -0.21 23.66
CA SER A 294 1.59 0.77 24.47
C SER A 294 3.10 0.51 24.48
N ALA A 295 3.57 -0.74 24.45
CA ALA A 295 5.01 -1.04 24.38
C ALA A 295 5.62 -0.69 23.02
N ILE A 296 4.84 -0.67 21.94
CA ILE A 296 5.32 -0.18 20.63
C ILE A 296 5.74 1.28 20.77
N PHE A 297 4.89 2.10 21.40
CA PHE A 297 5.18 3.50 21.66
C PHE A 297 6.37 3.69 22.61
N HIS A 298 6.34 3.05 23.78
CA HIS A 298 7.41 3.19 24.76
C HIS A 298 8.76 2.69 24.22
N GLY A 299 8.77 1.55 23.52
CA GLY A 299 9.96 1.03 22.85
C GLY A 299 10.53 2.00 21.81
N TRP A 300 9.66 2.62 21.01
CA TRP A 300 10.09 3.65 20.05
C TRP A 300 10.67 4.90 20.73
N VAL A 301 10.05 5.38 21.81
CA VAL A 301 10.57 6.54 22.56
C VAL A 301 11.93 6.22 23.16
N VAL A 302 12.09 5.06 23.79
CA VAL A 302 13.38 4.59 24.34
C VAL A 302 14.44 4.51 23.25
N GLN A 303 14.10 3.95 22.08
CA GLN A 303 15.01 3.91 20.93
C GLN A 303 15.44 5.32 20.50
N LYS A 304 14.52 6.29 20.42
CA LYS A 304 14.85 7.66 20.01
C LYS A 304 15.72 8.39 21.03
N VAL A 305 15.50 8.13 22.33
CA VAL A 305 16.38 8.63 23.39
C VAL A 305 17.77 8.01 23.29
N ALA A 306 17.88 6.71 23.02
CA ALA A 306 19.17 6.04 22.83
C ALA A 306 19.95 6.63 21.62
N GLU A 307 19.28 6.82 20.47
CA GLU A 307 19.89 7.45 19.28
C GLU A 307 20.40 8.88 19.58
N PHE A 308 19.66 9.64 20.41
CA PHE A 308 20.10 10.95 20.87
C PHE A 308 21.33 10.86 21.80
N LEU A 309 21.32 9.95 22.77
CA LEU A 309 22.44 9.76 23.70
C LEU A 309 23.72 9.32 22.98
N GLU A 310 23.62 8.45 21.97
CA GLU A 310 24.75 8.08 21.12
C GLU A 310 25.31 9.27 20.35
N THR A 311 24.43 10.12 19.82
CA THR A 311 24.83 11.36 19.13
C THR A 311 25.50 12.35 20.08
N LEU A 312 24.94 12.52 21.28
CA LEU A 312 25.52 13.32 22.34
C LEU A 312 26.91 12.81 22.73
N ASP A 313 27.08 11.50 22.92
CA ASP A 313 28.38 10.93 23.30
C ASP A 313 29.44 11.18 22.22
N ARG A 314 29.07 10.96 20.96
CA ARG A 314 29.95 11.19 19.81
C ARG A 314 30.42 12.64 19.72
N ASP A 315 29.52 13.61 19.89
CA ASP A 315 29.88 15.03 19.81
C ASP A 315 30.68 15.50 21.03
N LEU A 316 30.36 14.98 22.21
CA LEU A 316 31.15 15.22 23.43
C LEU A 316 32.60 14.73 23.26
N GLN A 317 32.80 13.52 22.70
CA GLN A 317 34.13 12.97 22.44
C GLN A 317 34.93 13.77 21.40
N ARG A 318 34.26 14.41 20.43
CA ARG A 318 34.91 15.30 19.44
C ARG A 318 35.39 16.61 20.04
N GLY A 319 34.93 16.97 21.24
CA GLY A 319 35.29 18.19 21.94
C GLY A 319 34.29 19.32 21.70
N VAL A 320 33.54 19.68 22.75
CA VAL A 320 32.51 20.73 22.72
C VAL A 320 32.98 22.07 23.31
N GLY A 321 34.28 22.21 23.56
CA GLY A 321 34.88 23.41 24.15
C GLY A 321 34.51 23.63 25.63
N ALA A 322 34.72 24.85 26.13
CA ALA A 322 34.61 25.19 27.54
C ALA A 322 33.16 25.32 28.09
N ARG A 323 32.14 25.31 27.23
CA ARG A 323 30.72 25.53 27.62
C ARG A 323 29.97 24.23 27.91
N LEU A 324 30.62 23.33 28.65
CA LEU A 324 30.07 22.02 28.99
C LEU A 324 28.85 22.13 29.92
N ASP A 325 28.85 23.13 30.80
CA ASP A 325 27.78 23.47 31.74
C ASP A 325 26.47 23.85 31.03
N SER A 326 26.57 24.68 29.99
CA SER A 326 25.44 25.11 29.16
C SER A 326 24.80 23.89 28.49
N LEU A 327 25.61 23.00 27.90
CA LEU A 327 25.13 21.77 27.28
C LEU A 327 24.49 20.82 28.29
N LEU A 328 25.11 20.65 29.47
CA LEU A 328 24.53 19.83 30.53
C LEU A 328 23.16 20.38 30.97
N GLY A 329 23.06 21.70 31.14
CA GLY A 329 21.79 22.38 31.48
C GLY A 329 20.71 22.14 30.43
N GLN A 330 21.06 22.24 29.15
CA GLN A 330 20.13 21.97 28.04
C GLN A 330 19.69 20.50 27.99
N CYS A 331 20.61 19.54 28.14
CA CYS A 331 20.29 18.12 28.19
C CYS A 331 19.44 17.76 29.41
N MET A 332 19.73 18.35 30.58
CA MET A 332 18.95 18.16 31.81
C MET A 332 17.53 18.71 31.65
N TYR A 333 17.38 19.89 31.04
CA TYR A 333 16.08 20.46 30.75
C TYR A 333 15.30 19.62 29.73
N PHE A 334 15.97 19.11 28.69
CA PHE A 334 15.36 18.18 27.74
C PHE A 334 14.87 16.91 28.45
N GLY A 335 15.70 16.24 29.25
CA GLY A 335 15.30 15.06 30.02
C GLY A 335 14.15 15.34 31.00
N LEU A 336 14.17 16.49 31.68
CA LEU A 336 13.08 16.92 32.56
C LEU A 336 11.77 17.11 31.78
N SER A 337 11.80 17.71 30.59
CA SER A 337 10.60 17.89 29.77
C SER A 337 9.96 16.56 29.36
N PHE A 338 10.77 15.51 29.23
CA PHE A 338 10.35 14.16 28.86
C PHE A 338 9.95 13.27 30.06
N SER A 339 10.26 13.71 31.29
CA SER A 339 9.75 13.03 32.51
C SER A 339 8.23 12.94 32.54
N ARG A 340 7.53 13.95 31.99
CA ARG A 340 6.05 13.99 31.87
C ARG A 340 5.49 12.92 30.93
N VAL A 341 6.34 12.40 30.04
CA VAL A 341 6.00 11.35 29.08
C VAL A 341 6.46 9.96 29.59
N GLY A 342 7.18 9.92 30.73
CA GLY A 342 7.75 8.69 31.28
C GLY A 342 9.09 8.30 30.65
N ALA A 343 9.80 9.24 30.01
CA ALA A 343 11.08 9.00 29.33
C ALA A 343 12.20 9.87 29.91
N ASP A 344 12.39 9.83 31.23
CA ASP A 344 13.47 10.57 31.88
C ASP A 344 14.82 9.86 31.73
N PHE A 345 15.75 10.49 31.00
CA PHE A 345 17.09 9.96 30.76
C PHE A 345 18.20 10.70 31.51
N ARG A 346 17.86 11.61 32.44
CA ARG A 346 18.85 12.42 33.17
C ARG A 346 19.86 11.59 33.94
N GLY A 347 19.45 10.41 34.42
CA GLY A 347 20.35 9.46 35.10
C GLY A 347 21.50 8.96 34.22
N GLN A 348 21.35 8.97 32.89
CA GLN A 348 22.38 8.54 31.94
C GLN A 348 23.34 9.67 31.54
N LEU A 349 22.96 10.93 31.75
CA LEU A 349 23.78 12.09 31.37
C LEU A 349 25.00 12.25 32.29
N ALA A 350 24.82 12.05 33.60
CA ALA A 350 25.87 12.28 34.59
C ALA A 350 27.22 11.60 34.27
N PRO A 351 27.29 10.29 33.99
CA PRO A 351 28.57 9.64 33.67
C PRO A 351 29.22 10.16 32.37
N MET A 352 28.41 10.52 31.36
CA MET A 352 28.93 11.04 30.08
C MET A 352 29.66 12.37 30.28
N PHE A 353 29.01 13.31 30.98
CA PHE A 353 29.59 14.63 31.24
C PHE A 353 30.74 14.58 32.26
N GLN A 354 30.68 13.68 33.25
CA GLN A 354 31.78 13.43 34.19
C GLN A 354 33.06 13.01 33.46
N ARG A 355 32.94 12.04 32.53
CA ARG A 355 34.07 11.56 31.73
C ARG A 355 34.71 12.69 30.93
N VAL A 356 33.89 13.47 30.21
CA VAL A 356 34.38 14.57 29.35
C VAL A 356 35.02 15.68 30.18
N ALA A 357 34.43 16.04 31.32
CA ALA A 357 35.00 17.04 32.23
C ALA A 357 36.38 16.60 32.77
N LEU A 358 36.51 15.33 33.16
CA LEU A 358 37.77 14.78 33.64
C LEU A 358 38.83 14.71 32.53
N GLU A 359 38.48 14.23 31.34
CA GLU A 359 39.39 14.15 30.20
C GLU A 359 39.87 15.54 29.76
N THR A 360 38.97 16.53 29.76
CA THR A 360 39.29 17.92 29.45
C THR A 360 40.23 18.52 30.50
N PHE A 361 39.96 18.28 31.79
CA PHE A 361 40.84 18.72 32.88
C PHE A 361 42.23 18.08 32.79
N ARG A 362 42.29 16.75 32.60
CA ARG A 362 43.56 16.02 32.46
C ARG A 362 44.38 16.56 31.29
N ARG A 363 43.75 16.76 30.13
CA ARG A 363 44.42 17.32 28.94
C ARG A 363 44.98 18.71 29.22
N ALA A 364 44.20 19.60 29.82
CA ALA A 364 44.65 20.96 30.14
C ALA A 364 45.82 20.98 31.14
N VAL A 365 45.81 20.07 32.12
CA VAL A 365 46.92 19.93 33.07
C VAL A 365 48.17 19.34 32.40
N ASP A 366 48.03 18.30 31.57
CA ASP A 366 49.14 17.71 30.84
C ASP A 366 49.77 18.72 29.85
N GLU A 367 48.96 19.49 29.10
CA GLU A 367 49.42 20.62 28.27
C GLU A 367 50.18 21.66 29.12
N GLY A 368 49.71 21.90 30.35
CA GLY A 368 50.40 22.75 31.31
C GLY A 368 51.79 22.23 31.70
N VAL A 369 51.93 20.92 31.91
CA VAL A 369 53.22 20.25 32.21
C VAL A 369 54.15 20.29 31.00
N GLU A 370 53.65 20.02 29.80
CA GLU A 370 54.44 20.10 28.56
C GLU A 370 54.98 21.52 28.33
N LYS A 371 54.12 22.53 28.49
CA LYS A 371 54.56 23.93 28.41
C LYS A 371 55.59 24.29 29.48
N PHE A 372 55.43 23.78 30.70
CA PHE A 372 56.42 23.97 31.76
C PHE A 372 57.78 23.35 31.38
N GLN A 373 57.77 22.16 30.77
CA GLN A 373 58.99 21.52 30.27
C GLN A 373 59.68 22.37 29.20
N ASP A 374 58.91 22.90 28.24
CA ASP A 374 59.44 23.78 27.19
C ASP A 374 59.99 25.09 27.75
N ASP A 375 59.29 25.70 28.72
CA ASP A 375 59.72 26.91 29.42
C ASP A 375 61.03 26.63 30.19
N MET A 376 61.14 25.49 30.88
CA MET A 376 62.35 25.09 31.61
C MET A 376 63.55 24.83 30.70
N ASN A 377 63.37 24.34 29.47
CA ASN A 377 64.46 24.13 28.51
C ASN A 377 65.13 25.45 28.06
N HIS A 378 64.40 26.56 28.13
CA HIS A 378 64.88 27.90 27.75
C HIS A 378 65.11 28.80 28.97
N TYR A 379 64.87 28.28 30.17
CA TYR A 379 64.93 29.05 31.39
C TYR A 379 66.37 29.31 31.81
N THR A 380 66.65 30.54 32.22
CA THR A 380 67.93 30.93 32.81
C THR A 380 67.65 31.65 34.12
N LEU A 381 68.44 31.34 35.16
CA LEU A 381 68.30 31.92 36.49
C LEU A 381 68.85 33.35 36.52
N ILE A 382 68.22 34.26 35.78
CA ILE A 382 68.60 35.67 35.75
C ILE A 382 67.78 36.41 36.81
N SER A 383 68.46 37.17 37.66
CA SER A 383 67.80 38.15 38.52
C SER A 383 67.06 39.15 37.64
N LEU A 384 65.73 39.17 37.66
CA LEU A 384 64.99 40.28 37.09
C LEU A 384 65.50 41.57 37.77
N PRO A 385 65.84 42.63 37.01
CA PRO A 385 66.27 43.87 37.63
C PRO A 385 65.11 44.38 38.50
N THR A 386 65.42 44.73 39.75
CA THR A 386 64.50 45.21 40.79
C THR A 386 63.89 46.59 40.45
N MET A 387 63.40 46.79 39.23
CA MET A 387 62.89 48.07 38.73
C MET A 387 61.38 48.29 38.99
N LEU A 388 60.72 47.36 39.67
CA LEU A 388 59.33 47.50 40.12
C LEU A 388 59.18 47.48 41.66
N SER A 389 60.27 47.64 42.41
CA SER A 389 60.16 48.03 43.82
C SER A 389 59.76 49.51 43.88
N SER A 390 58.45 49.75 43.80
CA SER A 390 57.83 51.00 44.21
C SER A 390 58.36 51.39 45.59
N THR A 391 58.74 52.65 45.75
CA THR A 391 59.24 53.30 46.98
C THR A 391 58.20 53.42 48.10
N LEU A 392 57.21 52.54 48.13
CA LEU A 392 56.19 52.47 49.18
C LEU A 392 56.56 51.35 50.17
N PRO A 393 56.40 51.59 51.49
CA PRO A 393 56.61 50.54 52.49
C PRO A 393 55.69 49.35 52.19
N PRO A 394 56.12 48.11 52.50
CA PRO A 394 55.31 46.92 52.26
C PRO A 394 54.05 47.04 53.12
N VAL A 395 52.92 47.33 52.48
CA VAL A 395 51.62 47.11 53.11
C VAL A 395 51.49 45.59 53.20
N PRO A 396 51.40 44.99 54.41
CA PRO A 396 51.14 43.56 54.51
C PRO A 396 49.86 43.28 53.73
N PRO A 397 49.82 42.26 52.86
CA PRO A 397 48.58 41.91 52.18
C PRO A 397 47.57 41.60 53.27
N THR A 398 46.57 42.47 53.40
CA THR A 398 45.35 42.16 54.15
C THR A 398 44.72 40.98 53.43
N THR A 399 45.08 39.79 53.87
CA THR A 399 44.46 38.53 53.50
C THR A 399 43.02 38.62 53.97
N GLN A 400 42.14 39.13 53.11
CA GLN A 400 40.72 38.99 53.34
C GLN A 400 40.45 37.48 53.34
N PRO A 401 39.91 36.92 54.44
CA PRO A 401 39.59 35.50 54.49
C PRO A 401 38.52 35.23 53.42
N GLY A 402 38.92 34.61 52.31
CA GLY A 402 38.02 34.25 51.21
C GLY A 402 38.51 34.60 49.80
N THR A 403 39.57 35.41 49.61
CA THR A 403 40.10 35.71 48.28
C THR A 403 41.26 34.75 47.92
N LEU A 404 41.03 33.88 46.92
CA LEU A 404 42.08 33.06 46.32
C LEU A 404 42.97 33.94 45.43
N GLN A 405 43.97 34.59 46.02
CA GLN A 405 44.98 35.34 45.27
C GLN A 405 46.22 34.48 45.01
N PRO A 406 46.73 34.42 43.76
CA PRO A 406 47.98 33.74 43.45
C PRO A 406 49.16 34.33 44.24
N PRO A 407 50.13 33.51 44.70
CA PRO A 407 51.32 34.02 45.38
C PRO A 407 52.18 34.91 44.46
N MET A 408 52.43 36.15 44.87
CA MET A 408 53.20 37.12 44.07
C MET A 408 54.67 36.72 43.90
N ALA A 409 55.23 35.93 44.82
CA ALA A 409 56.60 35.41 44.75
C ALA A 409 56.85 34.53 43.50
N LEU A 410 55.79 33.98 42.88
CA LEU A 410 55.92 33.19 41.66
C LEU A 410 56.21 34.05 40.42
N LEU A 411 55.97 35.36 40.48
CA LEU A 411 56.27 36.27 39.36
C LEU A 411 57.76 36.37 39.05
N ASP A 412 58.60 36.15 40.07
CA ASP A 412 60.06 36.10 39.91
C ASP A 412 60.52 34.84 39.16
N PHE A 413 59.63 33.85 39.01
CA PHE A 413 59.88 32.55 38.38
C PHE A 413 58.86 32.25 37.27
N PRO A 414 59.05 32.79 36.05
CA PRO A 414 58.08 32.69 34.96
C PRO A 414 57.58 31.27 34.64
N PRO A 415 58.41 30.20 34.62
CA PRO A 415 57.91 28.86 34.38
C PRO A 415 56.87 28.41 35.42
N LEU A 416 57.09 28.68 36.71
CA LEU A 416 56.14 28.34 37.77
C LEU A 416 54.84 29.15 37.66
N ALA A 417 54.93 30.44 37.36
CA ALA A 417 53.76 31.29 37.15
C ALA A 417 52.93 30.84 35.94
N CYS A 418 53.58 30.49 34.82
CA CYS A 418 52.93 29.96 33.63
C CYS A 418 52.20 28.64 33.93
N PHE A 419 52.88 27.70 34.60
CA PHE A 419 52.28 26.43 34.99
C PHE A 419 51.06 26.63 35.91
N LEU A 420 51.20 27.47 36.94
CA LEU A 420 50.10 27.78 37.85
C LEU A 420 48.89 28.35 37.08
N ASN A 421 49.11 29.29 36.16
CA ASN A 421 48.03 29.89 35.38
C ASN A 421 47.31 28.87 34.48
N ASN A 422 48.02 27.90 33.91
CA ASN A 422 47.40 26.83 33.13
C ASN A 422 46.52 25.94 34.02
N VAL A 423 47.00 25.55 35.21
CA VAL A 423 46.21 24.76 36.16
C VAL A 423 44.99 25.54 36.69
N LEU A 424 45.14 26.84 36.93
CA LEU A 424 44.01 27.71 37.32
C LEU A 424 42.96 27.83 36.21
N THR A 425 43.39 27.91 34.94
CA THR A 425 42.48 27.87 33.79
C THR A 425 41.72 26.55 33.76
N ALA A 426 42.41 25.42 33.94
CA ALA A 426 41.77 24.10 34.02
C ALA A 426 40.76 23.99 35.17
N PHE A 427 41.07 24.56 36.35
CA PHE A 427 40.12 24.63 37.46
C PHE A 427 38.91 25.51 37.17
N ASN A 428 39.09 26.65 36.50
CA ASN A 428 38.00 27.54 36.13
C ASN A 428 37.02 26.86 35.15
N ASP A 429 37.54 26.12 34.17
CA ASP A 429 36.71 25.36 33.23
C ASP A 429 35.98 24.21 33.93
N LEU A 430 36.68 23.45 34.79
CA LEU A 430 36.08 22.35 35.55
C LEU A 430 34.99 22.84 36.51
N ARG A 431 35.15 24.02 37.12
CA ARG A 431 34.20 24.60 38.08
C ARG A 431 32.76 24.68 37.55
N LEU A 432 32.61 24.93 36.25
CA LEU A 432 31.29 25.07 35.62
C LEU A 432 30.53 23.73 35.57
N CYS A 433 31.26 22.61 35.53
CA CYS A 433 30.70 21.26 35.54
C CYS A 433 31.58 20.35 36.42
N CYS A 434 31.53 20.56 37.74
CA CYS A 434 32.36 19.87 38.73
C CYS A 434 31.56 18.87 39.60
N PRO A 435 31.30 17.63 39.13
CA PRO A 435 30.72 16.59 39.95
C PRO A 435 31.64 16.19 41.11
N ILE A 436 31.08 16.09 42.32
CA ILE A 436 31.80 15.65 43.53
C ILE A 436 32.47 14.28 43.33
N ALA A 437 31.90 13.43 42.49
CA ALA A 437 32.47 12.12 42.14
C ALA A 437 33.87 12.21 41.50
N LEU A 438 34.24 13.34 40.90
CA LEU A 438 35.55 13.51 40.25
C LEU A 438 36.67 13.88 41.22
N VAL A 439 36.39 14.14 42.51
CA VAL A 439 37.38 14.63 43.48
C VAL A 439 38.66 13.78 43.52
N GLN A 440 38.52 12.45 43.53
CA GLN A 440 39.67 11.53 43.59
C GLN A 440 40.52 11.61 42.32
N GLU A 441 39.90 11.53 41.16
CA GLU A 441 40.59 11.54 39.87
C GLU A 441 41.24 12.90 39.58
N VAL A 442 40.58 14.00 39.92
CA VAL A 442 41.12 15.36 39.77
C VAL A 442 42.30 15.59 40.70
N THR A 443 42.19 15.16 41.97
CA THR A 443 43.30 15.27 42.94
C THR A 443 44.50 14.46 42.46
N LYS A 444 44.29 13.21 42.06
CA LYS A 444 45.35 12.33 41.56
C LYS A 444 46.01 12.89 40.28
N CYS A 445 45.21 13.43 39.36
CA CYS A 445 45.73 14.06 38.14
C CYS A 445 46.66 15.24 38.48
N LEU A 446 46.31 16.05 39.48
CA LEU A 446 47.13 17.17 39.91
C LEU A 446 48.40 16.72 40.66
N GLU A 447 48.30 15.69 41.51
CA GLU A 447 49.45 15.06 42.16
C GLU A 447 50.44 14.52 41.12
N ASP A 448 49.95 13.75 40.14
CA ASP A 448 50.77 13.21 39.05
C ASP A 448 51.45 14.32 38.26
N ALA A 449 50.74 15.42 37.96
CA ALA A 449 51.30 16.58 37.27
C ALA A 449 52.40 17.28 38.08
N LEU A 450 52.18 17.50 39.37
CA LEU A 450 53.17 18.12 40.24
C LEU A 450 54.39 17.22 40.48
N LEU A 451 54.20 15.90 40.51
CA LEU A 451 55.31 14.94 40.52
C LEU A 451 56.12 15.00 39.21
N LYS A 452 55.46 15.15 38.04
CA LYS A 452 56.16 15.39 36.76
C LYS A 452 56.96 16.69 36.80
N VAL A 453 56.36 17.79 37.25
CA VAL A 453 57.04 19.10 37.40
C VAL A 453 58.24 18.98 38.35
N THR A 454 58.09 18.29 39.49
CA THR A 454 59.20 18.05 40.44
C THR A 454 60.36 17.32 39.77
N LYS A 455 60.07 16.28 38.96
CA LYS A 455 61.10 15.57 38.19
C LYS A 455 61.79 16.47 37.17
N LEU A 456 61.06 17.34 36.49
CA LEU A 456 61.63 18.31 35.53
C LEU A 456 62.56 19.31 36.22
N ILE A 457 62.18 19.83 37.39
CA ILE A 457 63.03 20.71 38.21
C ILE A 457 64.32 20.00 38.62
N LEU A 458 64.24 18.72 39.01
CA LEU A 458 65.43 17.92 39.35
C LEU A 458 66.34 17.66 38.16
N VAL A 459 65.77 17.43 36.97
CA VAL A 459 66.54 17.26 35.72
C VAL A 459 67.28 18.55 35.39
N PHE A 460 66.61 19.70 35.48
CA PHE A 460 67.22 21.02 35.28
C PHE A 460 68.38 21.27 36.26
N HIS A 461 68.18 21.02 37.56
CA HIS A 461 69.25 21.15 38.56
C HIS A 461 70.46 20.28 38.20
N ARG A 462 70.26 19.00 37.87
CA ARG A 462 71.35 18.09 37.53
C ARG A 462 72.12 18.51 36.27
N ALA A 463 71.46 19.18 35.33
CA ALA A 463 72.09 19.67 34.11
C ALA A 463 72.97 20.91 34.38
N GLU A 464 72.56 21.79 35.31
CA GLU A 464 73.19 23.11 35.52
C GLU A 464 73.97 23.25 36.84
N GLU A 465 73.92 22.28 37.75
CA GLU A 465 74.50 22.35 39.10
C GLU A 465 76.00 22.72 39.11
N THR A 466 76.76 22.21 38.15
CA THR A 466 78.20 22.51 38.00
C THR A 466 78.48 23.89 37.41
N ALA A 467 77.50 24.49 36.74
CA ALA A 467 77.59 25.79 36.07
C ALA A 467 77.06 26.95 36.94
N PHE A 468 76.29 26.67 37.99
CA PHE A 468 75.72 27.72 38.85
C PHE A 468 76.78 28.53 39.61
N SER A 469 76.66 29.86 39.51
CA SER A 469 77.23 30.82 40.44
C SER A 469 76.59 30.72 41.84
N SER A 470 77.24 31.29 42.86
CA SER A 470 76.67 31.33 44.22
C SER A 470 75.30 32.02 44.25
N ARG A 471 75.07 33.02 43.39
CA ARG A 471 73.80 33.74 43.29
C ARG A 471 72.71 32.91 42.62
N GLU A 472 73.04 32.17 41.57
CA GLU A 472 72.09 31.26 40.90
C GLU A 472 71.68 30.09 41.79
N ARG A 473 72.60 29.59 42.64
CA ARG A 473 72.26 28.58 43.67
C ARG A 473 71.23 29.11 44.66
N GLU A 474 71.38 30.36 45.14
CA GLU A 474 70.38 31.00 46.01
C GLU A 474 69.03 31.16 45.30
N LEU A 475 69.04 31.62 44.04
CA LEU A 475 67.81 31.78 43.25
C LEU A 475 67.12 30.43 42.97
N PHE A 476 67.88 29.37 42.73
CA PHE A 476 67.33 28.03 42.56
C PHE A 476 66.69 27.50 43.86
N VAL A 477 67.31 27.74 45.03
CA VAL A 477 66.69 27.42 46.31
C VAL A 477 65.38 28.21 46.49
N GLN A 478 65.36 29.49 46.16
CA GLN A 478 64.13 30.30 46.20
C GLN A 478 63.07 29.78 45.22
N PHE A 479 63.46 29.34 44.03
CA PHE A 479 62.56 28.70 43.06
C PHE A 479 61.93 27.42 43.63
N CYS A 480 62.73 26.55 44.27
CA CYS A 480 62.23 25.34 44.92
C CYS A 480 61.31 25.66 46.11
N CYS A 481 61.64 26.66 46.92
CA CYS A 481 60.78 27.15 48.01
C CYS A 481 59.45 27.68 47.45
N ALA A 482 59.47 28.50 46.39
CA ALA A 482 58.27 29.03 45.76
C ALA A 482 57.38 27.91 45.18
N PHE A 483 57.98 26.86 44.62
CA PHE A 483 57.23 25.67 44.20
C PHE A 483 56.58 24.93 45.38
N ALA A 484 57.37 24.58 46.41
CA ALA A 484 56.93 23.69 47.49
C ALA A 484 56.07 24.37 48.57
N GLU A 485 56.39 25.62 48.93
CA GLU A 485 55.77 26.34 50.05
C GLU A 485 54.70 27.33 49.60
N ASP A 486 54.78 27.87 48.38
CA ASP A 486 53.78 28.81 47.87
C ASP A 486 52.79 28.15 46.91
N MET A 487 53.27 27.56 45.82
CA MET A 487 52.42 27.06 44.73
C MET A 487 51.61 25.81 45.14
N VAL A 488 52.27 24.80 45.72
CA VAL A 488 51.60 23.55 46.11
C VAL A 488 50.51 23.77 47.17
N PRO A 489 50.75 24.53 48.26
CA PRO A 489 49.71 24.82 49.23
C PRO A 489 48.59 25.70 48.65
N PHE A 490 48.92 26.60 47.72
CA PHE A 490 47.90 27.39 47.02
C PHE A 490 46.99 26.52 46.15
N LEU A 491 47.55 25.61 45.35
CA LEU A 491 46.78 24.65 44.55
C LEU A 491 45.89 23.75 45.42
N ASN A 492 46.37 23.32 46.58
CA ASN A 492 45.57 22.56 47.55
C ASN A 492 44.41 23.39 48.12
N ARG A 493 44.60 24.70 48.37
CA ARG A 493 43.50 25.61 48.75
C ARG A 493 42.49 25.76 47.61
N CYS A 494 42.93 25.91 46.37
CA CYS A 494 42.05 25.96 45.20
C CYS A 494 41.21 24.68 45.08
N LEU A 495 41.83 23.52 45.25
CA LEU A 495 41.14 22.22 45.26
C LEU A 495 40.08 22.13 46.37
N GLN A 496 40.37 22.62 47.57
CA GLN A 496 39.41 22.66 48.69
C GLN A 496 38.25 23.63 48.47
N VAL A 497 38.46 24.70 47.69
CA VAL A 497 37.38 25.61 47.28
C VAL A 497 36.52 24.96 46.19
N LEU A 498 37.15 24.23 45.26
CA LEU A 498 36.46 23.51 44.19
C LEU A 498 35.66 22.31 44.75
N PHE A 499 36.20 21.62 45.75
CA PHE A 499 35.58 20.50 46.46
C PHE A 499 35.57 20.78 47.97
N PRO A 500 34.53 21.46 48.49
CA PRO A 500 34.43 21.80 49.90
C PRO A 500 34.50 20.56 50.81
N PRO A 501 35.40 20.51 51.81
CA PRO A 501 35.55 19.37 52.71
C PRO A 501 34.26 18.99 53.45
N ALA A 502 33.39 19.96 53.72
CA ALA A 502 32.08 19.74 54.32
C ALA A 502 31.15 18.85 53.46
N GLN A 503 31.28 18.92 52.14
CA GLN A 503 30.51 18.10 51.19
C GLN A 503 31.13 16.70 51.00
N LEU A 504 32.40 16.52 51.35
CA LEU A 504 33.16 15.26 51.23
C LEU A 504 33.09 14.39 52.49
N ALA A 505 32.89 14.99 53.66
CA ALA A 505 32.79 14.31 54.95
C ALA A 505 31.78 13.14 55.03
N PRO A 506 30.60 13.20 54.39
CA PRO A 506 29.67 12.05 54.39
C PRO A 506 30.02 10.96 53.35
N LEU A 507 30.96 11.20 52.43
CA LEU A 507 31.23 10.31 51.28
C LEU A 507 32.54 9.53 51.39
N SER A 508 33.49 9.90 52.26
CA SER A 508 34.67 9.08 52.52
C SER A 508 35.36 9.39 53.86
N SER A 509 35.99 8.37 54.46
CA SER A 509 36.92 8.50 55.60
C SER A 509 38.33 8.97 55.19
N ALA A 510 38.57 9.28 53.91
CA ALA A 510 39.88 9.64 53.39
C ALA A 510 40.09 11.16 53.37
N ARG A 511 41.23 11.62 53.91
CA ARG A 511 41.67 13.01 53.80
C ARG A 511 42.20 13.25 52.39
N PHE A 512 41.47 14.02 51.59
CA PHE A 512 41.93 14.49 50.29
C PHE A 512 42.87 15.68 50.50
N ARG A 513 44.18 15.41 50.55
CA ARG A 513 45.22 16.43 50.53
C ARG A 513 46.17 16.05 49.41
N ILE A 514 46.57 17.03 48.62
CA ILE A 514 47.68 16.86 47.68
C ILE A 514 48.93 16.53 48.50
N VAL A 515 49.40 15.29 48.44
CA VAL A 515 50.63 14.86 49.14
C VAL A 515 51.76 14.74 48.11
N ILE A 516 52.62 15.76 48.07
CA ILE A 516 53.77 15.78 47.14
C ILE A 516 55.07 15.42 47.84
N PHE A 517 55.14 15.68 49.15
CA PHE A 517 56.29 15.37 49.98
C PHE A 517 55.86 14.36 51.04
N SER A 518 56.26 13.10 50.82
CA SER A 518 56.47 12.11 51.87
C SER A 518 57.97 11.84 51.97
#